data_AF-A0A949ZEG3-F1
#
_entry.id   AF-A0A949ZEG3-F1
#
_cell.length_a   1.000
_cell.length_b   1.000
_cell.length_c   1.000
_cell.angle_alpha   90.00
_cell.angle_beta   90.00
_cell.angle_gamma   90.00
#
_symmetry.space_group_name_H-M   'P 1'
#
loop_
_entity.id
_entity.type
_entity.pdbx_description
1 polymer ?
#
loop_
_entity_poly.entity_id
_entity_poly.type
_entity_poly.pdbx_seq_one_letter_code
_entity_poly.pdbx_strand_id
1 'polypeptide(L)'
;METQAALAIVNAYNAMVPATITYGEAIEPQNLRQCFSSYPFVDDQLMPSLQAVDLNGHVIATLADVSQHTETLGFDGGSTLDPNAPTATTLDQEKAWVTADWPYWFRHTLEQQYGGVGIEMAGSVGSNETPQVFSGPLSRTPQEFVDAGHPAGCRTSWDASGLTESALGYYSETRDLGDDLATAVESAIAGGTVSSSGDIEGARSNICFQVTNALFDVAGIAGVFSARPGYSDPNCTVAMPVPPTGNTTATYIQSQVAGFRIGDGEFVSIPGEVFPFTYLRSFLGPEDMPCPDPNSSGDCGGAPNPIVTCATGNPYALPPWLMPHMHTPYRFIDGL
;
A
#
# COMPACT_ATOMS: atom_id res chain seq x y z
N MET A 1 -12.50 18.03 -3.45
CA MET A 1 -11.34 17.21 -3.85
C MET A 1 -11.27 17.05 -5.36
N GLU A 2 -12.35 16.61 -6.03
CA GLU A 2 -12.42 16.42 -7.49
C GLU A 2 -11.93 17.62 -8.33
N THR A 3 -12.35 18.85 -7.99
CA THR A 3 -11.90 20.06 -8.71
C THR A 3 -10.39 20.28 -8.60
N GLN A 4 -9.79 20.00 -7.44
CA GLN A 4 -8.35 20.18 -7.23
C GLN A 4 -7.55 19.11 -7.98
N ALA A 5 -8.03 17.86 -7.98
CA ALA A 5 -7.44 16.78 -8.79
C ALA A 5 -7.50 17.13 -10.30
N ALA A 6 -8.65 17.59 -10.79
CA ALA A 6 -8.79 18.02 -12.18
C ALA A 6 -7.86 19.19 -12.53
N LEU A 7 -7.72 20.16 -11.63
CA LEU A 7 -6.81 21.28 -11.82
C LEU A 7 -5.34 20.84 -11.85
N ALA A 8 -4.93 19.91 -10.98
CA ALA A 8 -3.58 19.35 -10.98
C ALA A 8 -3.24 18.68 -12.32
N ILE A 9 -4.18 17.92 -12.89
CA ILE A 9 -4.03 17.30 -14.22
C ILE A 9 -3.87 18.36 -15.31
N VAL A 10 -4.72 19.40 -15.31
CA VAL A 10 -4.64 20.50 -16.29
C VAL A 10 -3.30 21.24 -16.17
N ASN A 11 -2.83 21.49 -14.95
CA ASN A 11 -1.55 22.13 -14.72
C ASN A 11 -0.37 21.28 -15.23
N ALA A 12 -0.40 19.97 -14.95
CA ALA A 12 0.62 19.03 -15.46
C ALA A 12 0.63 18.99 -16.99
N TYR A 13 -0.53 18.95 -17.63
CA TYR A 13 -0.65 18.99 -19.09
C TYR A 13 -0.07 20.29 -19.68
N ASN A 14 -0.33 21.43 -19.07
CA ASN A 14 0.17 22.72 -19.54
C ASN A 14 1.69 22.90 -19.30
N ALA A 15 2.28 22.10 -18.41
CA ALA A 15 3.69 22.16 -18.04
C ALA A 15 4.55 21.05 -18.70
N MET A 16 4.02 20.34 -19.71
CA MET A 16 4.74 19.26 -20.37
C MET A 16 6.07 19.72 -20.98
N VAL A 17 7.12 18.96 -20.69
CA VAL A 17 8.46 19.12 -21.27
C VAL A 17 9.03 17.74 -21.65
N PRO A 18 9.97 17.67 -22.60
CA PRO A 18 10.69 16.43 -22.86
C PRO A 18 11.45 15.98 -21.61
N ALA A 19 11.38 14.69 -21.30
CA ALA A 19 11.99 14.12 -20.11
C ALA A 19 12.65 12.76 -20.41
N THR A 20 13.63 12.41 -19.58
CA THR A 20 14.17 11.07 -19.45
C THR A 20 13.60 10.44 -18.19
N ILE A 21 13.28 9.15 -18.25
CA ILE A 21 12.80 8.40 -17.09
C ILE A 21 13.93 7.51 -16.58
N THR A 22 14.20 7.55 -15.28
CA THR A 22 15.05 6.60 -14.57
C THR A 22 14.18 5.75 -13.67
N TYR A 23 14.40 4.45 -13.71
CA TYR A 23 13.73 3.48 -12.86
C TYR A 23 14.67 2.91 -11.81
N GLY A 24 14.16 2.77 -10.59
CA GLY A 24 14.82 2.10 -9.47
C GLY A 24 13.87 1.12 -8.80
N GLU A 25 14.42 0.26 -7.96
CA GLU A 25 13.64 -0.61 -7.07
C GLU A 25 14.24 -0.43 -5.68
N ALA A 26 13.54 0.33 -4.84
CA ALA A 26 13.92 0.46 -3.45
C ALA A 26 13.46 -0.77 -2.67
N ILE A 27 14.01 -0.94 -1.48
CA ILE A 27 13.54 -1.94 -0.53
C ILE A 27 13.22 -1.20 0.75
N GLU A 28 12.11 -1.56 1.38
CA GLU A 28 11.73 -1.01 2.67
C GLU A 28 12.90 -1.01 3.68
N PRO A 29 13.06 0.07 4.45
CA PRO A 29 14.08 0.18 5.48
C PRO A 29 14.10 -1.02 6.43
N GLN A 30 15.30 -1.37 6.91
CA GLN A 30 15.45 -2.58 7.72
C GLN A 30 14.83 -2.44 9.13
N ASN A 31 14.56 -1.22 9.55
CA ASN A 31 14.07 -0.84 10.88
C ASN A 31 12.54 -0.73 10.98
N LEU A 32 11.82 -1.08 9.92
CA LEU A 32 10.36 -1.13 9.90
C LEU A 32 9.90 -2.46 9.30
N ARG A 33 8.84 -3.03 9.83
CA ARG A 33 8.30 -4.28 9.30
C ARG A 33 6.78 -4.27 9.29
N GLN A 34 6.28 -4.56 8.10
CA GLN A 34 4.87 -4.70 7.78
C GLN A 34 4.14 -5.54 8.83
N CYS A 35 2.99 -5.05 9.25
CA CYS A 35 2.07 -5.78 10.09
C CYS A 35 0.91 -6.25 9.20
N PHE A 36 0.56 -7.54 9.23
CA PHE A 36 -0.57 -8.03 8.42
C PHE A 36 -1.81 -8.30 9.26
N SER A 37 -2.97 -7.76 8.87
CA SER A 37 -4.24 -7.96 9.60
C SER A 37 -5.06 -9.18 9.20
N SER A 38 -4.64 -9.91 8.16
CA SER A 38 -5.32 -11.10 7.66
C SER A 38 -4.36 -12.12 7.03
N TYR A 39 -4.87 -13.33 6.79
CA TYR A 39 -4.14 -14.42 6.13
C TYR A 39 -4.92 -14.92 4.91
N PRO A 40 -4.23 -15.36 3.84
CA PRO A 40 -2.76 -15.34 3.66
C PRO A 40 -2.20 -13.91 3.50
N PHE A 41 -0.89 -13.72 3.69
CA PHE A 41 -0.21 -12.45 3.41
C PHE A 41 0.99 -12.67 2.49
N VAL A 42 1.41 -11.60 1.82
CA VAL A 42 2.68 -11.53 1.09
C VAL A 42 3.36 -10.25 1.52
N ASP A 43 4.56 -10.40 2.08
CA ASP A 43 5.46 -9.31 2.45
C ASP A 43 6.21 -8.85 1.21
N ASP A 44 5.60 -7.89 0.50
CA ASP A 44 6.24 -7.19 -0.61
C ASP A 44 6.92 -5.93 -0.08
N GLN A 45 8.24 -6.04 0.09
CA GLN A 45 9.09 -4.97 0.60
C GLN A 45 9.70 -4.14 -0.53
N LEU A 46 9.43 -4.49 -1.78
CA LEU A 46 10.00 -3.79 -2.92
C LEU A 46 9.17 -2.54 -3.18
N MET A 47 9.87 -1.44 -3.43
CA MET A 47 9.27 -0.16 -3.76
C MET A 47 9.72 0.26 -5.17
N PRO A 48 9.02 -0.20 -6.21
CA PRO A 48 9.20 0.27 -7.58
C PRO A 48 9.20 1.80 -7.61
N SER A 49 10.24 2.38 -8.19
CA SER A 49 10.49 3.81 -8.15
C SER A 49 10.78 4.36 -9.54
N LEU A 50 10.29 5.57 -9.82
CA LEU A 50 10.43 6.28 -11.09
C LEU A 50 10.86 7.72 -10.82
N GLN A 51 11.87 8.22 -11.52
CA GLN A 51 12.18 9.65 -11.56
C GLN A 51 12.18 10.18 -13.00
N ALA A 52 11.45 11.27 -13.22
CA ALA A 52 11.41 11.99 -14.49
C ALA A 52 12.30 13.24 -14.41
N VAL A 53 13.22 13.40 -15.37
CA VAL A 53 14.20 14.49 -15.41
C VAL A 53 14.14 15.20 -16.76
N ASP A 54 14.07 16.54 -16.75
CA ASP A 54 14.07 17.35 -17.98
C ASP A 54 15.44 17.32 -18.69
N LEU A 55 15.50 17.91 -19.90
CA LEU A 55 16.75 17.97 -20.69
C LEU A 55 17.88 18.81 -20.05
N ASN A 56 17.57 19.61 -19.02
CA ASN A 56 18.53 20.43 -18.29
C ASN A 56 19.00 19.77 -16.99
N GLY A 57 18.46 18.60 -16.64
CA GLY A 57 18.76 17.90 -15.40
C GLY A 57 17.86 18.27 -14.21
N HIS A 58 16.78 19.02 -14.42
CA HIS A 58 15.81 19.30 -13.36
C HIS A 58 14.85 18.14 -13.18
N VAL A 59 14.67 17.69 -11.94
CA VAL A 59 13.68 16.67 -11.61
C VAL A 59 12.28 17.28 -11.74
N ILE A 60 11.43 16.60 -12.50
CA ILE A 60 10.03 16.96 -12.72
C ILE A 60 9.17 16.26 -11.66
N ALA A 61 9.39 14.96 -11.48
CA ALA A 61 8.67 14.15 -10.50
C ALA A 61 9.52 12.96 -10.04
N THR A 62 9.34 12.57 -8.79
CA THR A 62 9.81 11.30 -8.23
C THR A 62 8.61 10.57 -7.65
N LEU A 63 8.43 9.32 -8.06
CA LEU A 63 7.30 8.48 -7.70
C LEU A 63 7.81 7.16 -7.14
N ALA A 64 7.19 6.68 -6.06
CA ALA A 64 7.40 5.31 -5.59
C ALA A 64 6.07 4.65 -5.25
N ASP A 65 5.94 3.39 -5.64
CA ASP A 65 4.94 2.46 -5.12
C ASP A 65 5.47 1.93 -3.78
N VAL A 66 4.83 2.34 -2.68
CA VAL A 66 5.34 2.10 -1.33
C VAL A 66 4.62 0.92 -0.67
N SER A 67 3.39 0.61 -1.11
CA SER A 67 2.63 -0.53 -0.59
C SER A 67 2.35 -0.46 0.92
N GLN A 68 2.14 0.73 1.48
CA GLN A 68 1.89 0.97 2.91
C GLN A 68 0.58 1.71 3.17
N HIS A 69 -0.20 1.27 4.18
CA HIS A 69 -1.35 2.04 4.64
C HIS A 69 -0.93 3.41 5.18
N THR A 70 -1.82 4.38 5.08
CA THR A 70 -1.64 5.77 5.54
C THR A 70 -2.41 5.99 6.85
N GLU A 71 -1.92 5.41 7.95
CA GLU A 71 -2.71 5.30 9.18
C GLU A 71 -1.91 5.37 10.50
N THR A 72 -0.67 5.89 10.51
CA THR A 72 0.09 6.01 11.78
C THR A 72 -0.72 6.79 12.83
N LEU A 73 -1.31 7.92 12.43
CA LEU A 73 -2.12 8.74 13.33
C LEU A 73 -3.46 8.08 13.71
N GLY A 74 -3.93 7.15 12.88
CA GLY A 74 -5.13 6.36 13.15
C GLY A 74 -4.93 5.44 14.35
N PHE A 75 -3.72 4.91 14.52
CA PHE A 75 -3.33 4.03 15.62
C PHE A 75 -2.77 4.78 16.84
N ASP A 76 -2.18 5.95 16.63
CA ASP A 76 -1.70 6.80 17.72
C ASP A 76 -2.86 7.38 18.54
N GLY A 77 -2.82 7.20 19.86
CA GLY A 77 -3.88 7.68 20.73
C GLY A 77 -3.45 7.86 22.18
N GLY A 78 -4.19 8.72 22.89
CA GLY A 78 -4.00 9.02 24.30
C GLY A 78 -3.44 10.41 24.59
N SER A 79 -3.20 10.66 25.88
CA SER A 79 -2.79 11.95 26.43
C SER A 79 -1.28 12.19 26.45
N THR A 80 -0.49 11.24 25.93
CA THR A 80 0.96 11.40 25.74
C THR A 80 1.23 12.55 24.77
N LEU A 81 2.28 13.34 25.04
CA LEU A 81 2.70 14.41 24.13
C LEU A 81 3.61 13.86 23.05
N ASP A 82 3.44 14.32 21.80
CA ASP A 82 4.46 14.16 20.77
C ASP A 82 5.69 14.98 21.19
N PRO A 83 6.85 14.35 21.44
CA PRO A 83 8.04 15.04 21.95
C PRO A 83 8.65 16.02 20.94
N ASN A 84 8.36 15.87 19.65
CA ASN A 84 8.93 16.68 18.58
C ASN A 84 7.94 17.70 18.00
N ALA A 85 6.70 17.72 18.50
CA ALA A 85 5.71 18.70 18.07
C ALA A 85 6.17 20.14 18.38
N PRO A 86 5.97 21.11 17.44
CA PRO A 86 6.42 22.50 17.61
C PRO A 86 5.70 23.21 18.76
N THR A 87 4.53 22.70 19.17
CA THR A 87 3.77 23.10 20.34
C THR A 87 3.32 21.86 21.07
N ALA A 88 3.18 21.93 22.40
CA ALA A 88 2.73 20.79 23.21
C ALA A 88 1.38 20.27 22.69
N THR A 89 1.42 19.09 22.07
CA THR A 89 0.30 18.45 21.38
C THR A 89 0.22 17.00 21.83
N THR A 90 -0.98 16.53 22.17
CA THR A 90 -1.21 15.14 22.56
C THR A 90 -1.54 14.27 21.34
N LEU A 91 -1.26 12.97 21.40
CA LEU A 91 -1.61 12.03 20.33
C LEU A 91 -3.12 12.06 19.96
N ASP A 92 -4.01 12.18 20.95
CA ASP A 92 -5.46 12.34 20.71
C ASP A 92 -5.82 13.60 19.89
N GLN A 93 -4.99 14.66 19.97
CA GLN A 93 -5.20 15.86 19.15
C GLN A 93 -4.74 15.61 17.71
N GLU A 94 -3.62 14.93 17.53
CA GLU A 94 -3.04 14.61 16.22
C GLU A 94 -3.92 13.65 15.41
N LYS A 95 -4.48 12.63 16.08
CA LYS A 95 -5.47 11.70 15.49
C LYS A 95 -6.70 12.40 14.88
N ALA A 96 -7.03 13.60 15.36
CA ALA A 96 -8.16 14.38 14.86
C ALA A 96 -7.78 15.36 13.73
N TRP A 97 -6.51 15.44 13.34
CA TRP A 97 -6.06 16.35 12.29
C TRP A 97 -6.42 15.85 10.89
N VAL A 98 -6.66 16.80 9.99
CA VAL A 98 -6.66 16.52 8.56
C VAL A 98 -5.22 16.61 8.09
N THR A 99 -4.58 15.46 7.90
CA THR A 99 -3.20 15.34 7.45
C THR A 99 -3.13 14.44 6.22
N ALA A 100 -1.95 14.41 5.60
CA ALA A 100 -1.59 13.37 4.66
C ALA A 100 -0.61 12.37 5.29
N ASP A 101 -0.60 12.25 6.63
CA ASP A 101 0.15 11.26 7.43
C ASP A 101 1.64 11.15 7.02
N TRP A 102 2.27 9.98 7.10
CA TRP A 102 3.65 9.75 6.66
C TRP A 102 3.89 10.10 5.17
N PRO A 103 2.92 9.98 4.23
CA PRO A 103 3.11 10.46 2.85
C PRO A 103 3.40 11.96 2.73
N TYR A 104 3.04 12.79 3.72
CA TYR A 104 3.51 14.18 3.74
C TYR A 104 5.03 14.25 3.87
N TRP A 105 5.61 13.57 4.85
CA TRP A 105 7.05 13.59 5.13
C TRP A 105 7.84 12.93 4.02
N PHE A 106 7.36 11.79 3.50
CA PHE A 106 7.92 11.12 2.33
C PHE A 106 8.06 12.06 1.14
N ARG A 107 6.96 12.72 0.74
CA ARG A 107 6.98 13.66 -0.39
C ARG A 107 7.83 14.88 -0.10
N HIS A 108 7.73 15.41 1.11
CA HIS A 108 8.51 16.58 1.52
C HIS A 108 10.01 16.33 1.41
N THR A 109 10.48 15.16 1.82
CA THR A 109 11.89 14.77 1.76
C THR A 109 12.37 14.64 0.32
N LEU A 110 11.61 13.96 -0.55
CA LEU A 110 11.93 13.89 -1.98
C LEU A 110 11.93 15.26 -2.67
N GLU A 111 10.96 16.12 -2.35
CA GLU A 111 10.85 17.47 -2.92
C GLU A 111 11.95 18.42 -2.43
N GLN A 112 12.39 18.28 -1.18
CA GLN A 112 13.55 19.00 -0.65
C GLN A 112 14.84 18.59 -1.37
N GLN A 113 15.01 17.28 -1.60
CA GLN A 113 16.22 16.74 -2.20
C GLN A 113 16.33 17.01 -3.70
N TYR A 114 15.23 16.85 -4.43
CA TYR A 114 15.25 16.87 -5.90
C TYR A 114 14.53 18.08 -6.51
N GLY A 115 13.69 18.79 -5.75
CA GLY A 115 12.65 19.63 -6.32
C GLY A 115 11.57 18.79 -7.00
N GLY A 116 10.86 19.39 -7.97
CA GLY A 116 9.77 18.71 -8.67
C GLY A 116 8.61 18.34 -7.74
N VAL A 117 7.91 17.26 -8.06
CA VAL A 117 6.77 16.73 -7.28
C VAL A 117 7.12 15.34 -6.73
N GLY A 118 6.97 15.15 -5.43
CA GLY A 118 7.03 13.84 -4.80
C GLY A 118 5.67 13.14 -4.88
N ILE A 119 5.66 11.88 -5.30
CA ILE A 119 4.43 11.09 -5.43
C ILE A 119 4.63 9.77 -4.68
N GLU A 120 3.78 9.57 -3.68
CA GLU A 120 3.57 8.28 -3.06
C GLU A 120 2.42 7.59 -3.78
N MET A 121 2.59 6.31 -4.10
CA MET A 121 1.54 5.44 -4.59
C MET A 121 1.27 4.36 -3.54
N ALA A 122 -0.01 4.25 -3.18
CA ALA A 122 -0.46 3.34 -2.14
C ALA A 122 0.02 1.92 -2.40
N GLY A 123 -0.04 1.42 -3.65
CA GLY A 123 0.46 0.09 -3.96
C GLY A 123 -0.54 -1.02 -3.67
N SER A 124 -0.02 -2.20 -3.35
CA SER A 124 -0.82 -3.32 -2.83
C SER A 124 -0.90 -3.28 -1.31
N VAL A 125 -1.65 -2.32 -0.77
CA VAL A 125 -1.76 -2.14 0.70
C VAL A 125 -2.60 -3.21 1.37
N GLY A 126 -3.34 -4.04 0.64
CA GLY A 126 -4.39 -4.85 1.25
C GLY A 126 -3.91 -5.78 2.34
N SER A 127 -4.51 -5.64 3.54
CA SER A 127 -4.10 -6.31 4.78
C SER A 127 -2.75 -5.86 5.37
N ASN A 128 -2.03 -4.89 4.80
CA ASN A 128 -0.73 -4.44 5.27
C ASN A 128 -0.85 -3.14 6.10
N GLU A 129 -1.00 -3.29 7.40
CA GLU A 129 -1.09 -2.16 8.31
C GLU A 129 0.26 -1.43 8.45
N THR A 130 0.21 -0.12 8.71
CA THR A 130 1.41 0.71 8.84
C THR A 130 2.39 0.15 9.90
N PRO A 131 3.68 -0.02 9.57
CA PRO A 131 4.66 -0.57 10.50
C PRO A 131 5.05 0.41 11.60
N GLN A 132 5.42 -0.14 12.75
CA GLN A 132 6.17 0.61 13.76
C GLN A 132 7.62 0.84 13.29
N VAL A 133 8.22 1.93 13.75
CA VAL A 133 9.62 2.29 13.45
C VAL A 133 10.52 1.99 14.65
N PHE A 134 11.65 1.34 14.40
CA PHE A 134 12.59 0.94 15.44
C PHE A 134 13.98 1.58 15.26
N SER A 135 14.75 1.64 16.35
CA SER A 135 16.13 2.15 16.36
C SER A 135 17.16 1.30 15.60
N GLY A 136 16.77 0.13 15.08
CA GLY A 136 17.69 -0.81 14.44
C GLY A 136 16.97 -1.86 13.60
N PRO A 137 17.73 -2.73 12.91
CA PRO A 137 17.18 -3.66 11.93
C PRO A 137 16.39 -4.79 12.60
N LEU A 138 15.23 -5.12 12.02
CA LEU A 138 14.40 -6.27 12.36
C LEU A 138 14.64 -7.45 11.42
N SER A 139 14.28 -8.66 11.86
CA SER A 139 14.22 -9.82 10.97
C SER A 139 13.27 -9.57 9.79
N ARG A 140 13.54 -10.17 8.62
CA ARG A 140 12.62 -10.15 7.46
C ARG A 140 11.66 -11.33 7.42
N THR A 141 11.71 -12.19 8.42
CA THR A 141 10.70 -13.24 8.59
C THR A 141 9.93 -12.94 9.87
N PRO A 142 8.60 -12.98 9.88
CA PRO A 142 7.84 -12.83 11.12
C PRO A 142 8.23 -13.92 12.14
N GLN A 143 8.16 -13.59 13.44
CA GLN A 143 8.49 -14.51 14.53
C GLN A 143 7.27 -15.17 15.14
N GLU A 144 6.11 -14.52 15.10
CA GLU A 144 4.85 -15.06 15.62
C GLU A 144 3.66 -14.61 14.78
N PHE A 145 2.61 -15.44 14.82
CA PHE A 145 1.34 -15.24 14.13
C PHE A 145 0.22 -15.32 15.17
N VAL A 146 -0.56 -14.24 15.33
CA VAL A 146 -1.67 -14.14 16.30
C VAL A 146 -3.03 -14.16 15.61
N ASP A 147 -4.06 -14.53 16.35
CA ASP A 147 -5.42 -14.64 15.83
C ASP A 147 -6.14 -13.28 15.69
N ALA A 148 -7.36 -13.32 15.14
CA ALA A 148 -8.20 -12.15 14.84
C ALA A 148 -8.64 -11.32 16.07
N GLY A 149 -8.43 -11.81 17.29
CA GLY A 149 -8.81 -11.15 18.53
C GLY A 149 -7.78 -10.14 19.05
N HIS A 150 -6.63 -9.99 18.37
CA HIS A 150 -5.60 -9.04 18.78
C HIS A 150 -6.08 -7.58 18.62
N PRO A 151 -6.00 -6.74 19.67
CA PRO A 151 -6.62 -5.42 19.69
C PRO A 151 -6.01 -4.39 18.73
N ALA A 152 -4.80 -4.67 18.19
CA ALA A 152 -4.13 -3.79 17.23
C ALA A 152 -4.43 -4.14 15.76
N GLY A 153 -5.30 -5.13 15.47
CA GLY A 153 -5.54 -5.60 14.10
C GLY A 153 -4.39 -6.41 13.50
N CYS A 154 -3.15 -6.18 13.95
CA CYS A 154 -1.96 -6.92 13.59
C CYS A 154 -2.00 -8.39 13.96
N ARG A 155 -1.72 -9.24 12.97
CA ARG A 155 -1.61 -10.69 13.12
C ARG A 155 -0.18 -11.20 13.00
N THR A 156 0.77 -10.43 12.49
CA THR A 156 2.20 -10.79 12.46
C THR A 156 3.01 -9.97 13.46
N SER A 157 3.85 -10.63 14.27
CA SER A 157 4.75 -9.96 15.22
C SER A 157 6.23 -10.22 14.88
N TRP A 158 7.05 -9.23 15.22
CA TRP A 158 8.49 -9.19 14.95
C TRP A 158 9.27 -9.14 16.26
N ASP A 159 10.36 -9.89 16.36
CA ASP A 159 11.23 -9.80 17.53
C ASP A 159 12.05 -8.50 17.48
N ALA A 160 11.61 -7.53 18.27
CA ALA A 160 12.27 -6.25 18.49
C ALA A 160 13.11 -6.23 19.78
N SER A 161 13.46 -7.39 20.34
CA SER A 161 14.20 -7.47 21.61
C SER A 161 15.51 -6.68 21.57
N GLY A 162 15.62 -5.70 22.47
CA GLY A 162 16.79 -4.82 22.58
C GLY A 162 16.78 -3.63 21.63
N LEU A 163 15.73 -3.45 20.83
CA LEU A 163 15.47 -2.24 20.07
C LEU A 163 14.56 -1.29 20.86
N THR A 164 14.72 0.00 20.59
CA THR A 164 13.81 1.05 21.05
C THR A 164 12.88 1.44 19.91
N GLU A 165 11.58 1.55 20.18
CA GLU A 165 10.58 2.11 19.28
C GLU A 165 10.78 3.63 19.14
N SER A 166 10.53 4.17 17.95
CA SER A 166 10.38 5.62 17.78
C SER A 166 9.22 6.11 18.65
N ALA A 167 9.33 7.36 19.13
CA ALA A 167 8.22 7.95 19.87
C ALA A 167 7.03 8.15 18.94
N LEU A 168 5.83 7.77 19.39
CA LEU A 168 4.59 7.98 18.64
C LEU A 168 4.34 9.48 18.38
N GLY A 169 3.61 9.79 17.32
CA GLY A 169 3.22 11.15 16.95
C GLY A 169 3.62 11.59 15.54
N TYR A 170 2.96 12.65 15.07
CA TYR A 170 3.08 13.16 13.70
C TYR A 170 4.48 13.69 13.36
N TYR A 171 5.16 14.31 14.33
CA TYR A 171 6.49 14.87 14.17
C TYR A 171 7.60 13.92 14.63
N SER A 172 7.23 12.71 15.07
CA SER A 172 8.11 11.65 15.55
C SER A 172 7.99 10.42 14.64
N GLU A 173 7.40 9.30 15.07
CA GLU A 173 7.33 8.06 14.27
C GLU A 173 6.77 8.27 12.86
N THR A 174 5.71 9.06 12.70
CA THR A 174 5.10 9.33 11.39
C THR A 174 6.08 10.02 10.44
N ARG A 175 6.95 10.88 10.98
CA ARG A 175 8.00 11.53 10.21
C ARG A 175 9.15 10.58 9.93
N ASP A 176 9.62 9.85 10.93
CA ASP A 176 10.72 8.89 10.79
C ASP A 176 10.38 7.87 9.68
N LEU A 177 9.15 7.36 9.68
CA LEU A 177 8.64 6.45 8.64
C LEU A 177 8.74 7.07 7.24
N GLY A 178 8.19 8.28 7.05
CA GLY A 178 8.21 8.95 5.76
C GLY A 178 9.62 9.29 5.27
N ASP A 179 10.48 9.78 6.18
CA ASP A 179 11.87 10.16 5.88
C ASP A 179 12.73 8.92 5.52
N ASP A 180 12.56 7.81 6.25
CA ASP A 180 13.29 6.56 5.98
C ASP A 180 12.87 5.91 4.64
N LEU A 181 11.57 5.88 4.35
CA LEU A 181 11.04 5.39 3.07
C LEU A 181 11.54 6.24 1.89
N ALA A 182 11.53 7.57 2.03
CA ALA A 182 12.05 8.47 0.99
C ALA A 182 13.56 8.24 0.76
N THR A 183 14.34 8.07 1.83
CA THR A 183 15.79 7.80 1.75
C THR A 183 16.09 6.49 1.00
N ALA A 184 15.26 5.46 1.18
CA ALA A 184 15.37 4.22 0.42
C ALA A 184 15.14 4.45 -1.08
N VAL A 185 14.13 5.26 -1.44
CA VAL A 185 13.83 5.64 -2.83
C VAL A 185 14.97 6.45 -3.44
N GLU A 186 15.53 7.42 -2.72
CA GLU A 186 16.68 8.21 -3.17
C GLU A 186 17.87 7.32 -3.54
N SER A 187 18.16 6.34 -2.69
CA SER A 187 19.24 5.37 -2.90
C SER A 187 19.00 4.51 -4.14
N ALA A 188 17.76 4.07 -4.36
CA ALA A 188 17.39 3.25 -5.51
C ALA A 188 17.44 4.04 -6.84
N ILE A 189 16.99 5.29 -6.83
CA ILE A 189 17.03 6.16 -8.02
C ILE A 189 18.47 6.54 -8.37
N ALA A 190 19.33 6.80 -7.39
CA ALA A 190 20.75 7.09 -7.63
C ALA A 190 21.49 5.93 -8.32
N GLY A 191 21.08 4.69 -8.05
CA GLY A 191 21.55 3.47 -8.71
C GLY A 191 20.67 2.99 -9.88
N GLY A 192 19.68 3.80 -10.29
CA GLY A 192 18.64 3.40 -11.23
C GLY A 192 19.11 3.26 -12.67
N THR A 193 18.24 2.68 -13.50
CA THR A 193 18.46 2.50 -14.94
C THR A 193 17.57 3.45 -15.72
N VAL A 194 18.18 4.20 -16.65
CA VAL A 194 17.43 5.01 -17.61
C VAL A 194 16.60 4.10 -18.52
N SER A 195 15.33 4.44 -18.70
CA SER A 195 14.41 3.77 -19.60
C SER A 195 14.98 3.69 -21.01
N SER A 196 14.99 2.49 -21.58
CA SER A 196 15.43 2.22 -22.94
C SER A 196 14.33 2.49 -23.98
N SER A 197 13.07 2.52 -23.54
CA SER A 197 11.90 2.83 -24.35
C SER A 197 11.34 4.22 -24.00
N GLY A 198 10.75 4.88 -25.02
CA GLY A 198 9.93 6.08 -24.87
C GLY A 198 8.44 5.80 -25.13
N ASP A 199 8.04 4.53 -25.15
CA ASP A 199 6.68 4.13 -25.44
C ASP A 199 5.74 4.56 -24.32
N ILE A 200 4.60 5.11 -24.70
CA ILE A 200 3.50 5.40 -23.80
C ILE A 200 2.27 4.77 -24.41
N GLU A 201 1.74 3.76 -23.74
CA GLU A 201 0.53 3.07 -24.18
C GLU A 201 -0.33 2.72 -22.98
N GLY A 202 -1.63 2.59 -23.19
CA GLY A 202 -2.53 2.24 -22.11
C GLY A 202 -3.91 1.87 -22.60
N ALA A 203 -4.55 1.03 -21.83
CA ALA A 203 -5.92 0.62 -22.03
C ALA A 203 -6.67 0.69 -20.70
N ARG A 204 -7.95 1.01 -20.78
CA ARG A 204 -8.89 0.93 -19.66
C ARG A 204 -10.09 0.11 -20.08
N SER A 205 -10.65 -0.64 -19.14
CA SER A 205 -11.88 -1.37 -19.35
C SER A 205 -12.84 -1.13 -18.20
N ASN A 206 -14.12 -1.01 -18.53
CA ASN A 206 -15.16 -1.15 -17.53
C ASN A 206 -15.27 -2.64 -17.17
N ILE A 207 -15.48 -2.91 -15.88
CA ILE A 207 -15.81 -4.23 -15.37
C ILE A 207 -17.13 -4.13 -14.61
N CYS A 208 -17.91 -5.21 -14.65
CA CYS A 208 -19.15 -5.35 -13.91
C CYS A 208 -19.05 -6.61 -13.07
N PHE A 209 -19.25 -6.49 -11.76
CA PHE A 209 -19.22 -7.64 -10.87
C PHE A 209 -20.46 -7.67 -10.00
N GLN A 210 -20.91 -8.89 -9.71
CA GLN A 210 -22.05 -9.13 -8.84
C GLN A 210 -21.61 -8.90 -7.39
N VAL A 211 -22.42 -8.18 -6.63
CA VAL A 211 -22.33 -8.14 -5.17
C VAL A 211 -22.87 -9.48 -4.66
N THR A 212 -21.98 -10.30 -4.10
CA THR A 212 -22.34 -11.63 -3.56
C THR A 212 -22.24 -11.69 -2.05
N ASN A 213 -21.79 -10.62 -1.40
CA ASN A 213 -21.61 -10.55 0.04
C ASN A 213 -22.93 -10.09 0.71
N ALA A 214 -23.51 -10.97 1.53
CA ALA A 214 -24.78 -10.68 2.22
C ALA A 214 -24.72 -9.44 3.13
N LEU A 215 -23.54 -9.10 3.67
CA LEU A 215 -23.34 -7.88 4.46
C LEU A 215 -23.45 -6.63 3.58
N PHE A 216 -22.92 -6.69 2.35
CA PHE A 216 -23.07 -5.62 1.36
C PHE A 216 -24.52 -5.45 0.94
N ASP A 217 -25.28 -6.54 0.75
CA ASP A 217 -26.71 -6.46 0.44
C ASP A 217 -27.49 -5.75 1.57
N VAL A 218 -27.19 -6.10 2.83
CA VAL A 218 -27.81 -5.45 4.00
C VAL A 218 -27.41 -3.98 4.10
N ALA A 219 -26.12 -3.65 3.92
CA ALA A 219 -25.63 -2.27 3.93
C ALA A 219 -26.25 -1.44 2.79
N GLY A 220 -26.43 -2.05 1.62
CA GLY A 220 -27.12 -1.46 0.47
C GLY A 220 -28.57 -1.15 0.77
N ILE A 221 -29.32 -2.08 1.38
CA ILE A 221 -30.70 -1.84 1.83
C ILE A 221 -30.75 -0.76 2.91
N ALA A 222 -29.79 -0.74 3.83
CA ALA A 222 -29.71 0.22 4.92
C ALA A 222 -29.32 1.63 4.47
N GLY A 223 -28.95 1.81 3.21
CA GLY A 223 -28.66 3.11 2.62
C GLY A 223 -27.24 3.62 2.83
N VAL A 224 -26.29 2.72 3.09
CA VAL A 224 -24.88 3.07 3.30
C VAL A 224 -24.24 3.61 2.01
N PHE A 225 -24.66 3.13 0.84
CA PHE A 225 -24.06 3.50 -0.46
C PHE A 225 -24.81 4.67 -1.11
N SER A 226 -24.53 5.89 -0.65
CA SER A 226 -25.32 7.08 -0.99
C SER A 226 -24.91 7.81 -2.28
N ALA A 227 -23.77 7.45 -2.90
CA ALA A 227 -23.18 8.26 -3.98
C ALA A 227 -22.93 7.53 -5.32
N ARG A 228 -22.82 6.18 -5.33
CA ARG A 228 -22.55 5.41 -6.56
C ARG A 228 -23.79 4.64 -7.00
N PRO A 229 -24.21 4.73 -8.27
CA PRO A 229 -25.30 3.91 -8.78
C PRO A 229 -24.86 2.44 -8.82
N GLY A 230 -25.75 1.56 -8.37
CA GLY A 230 -25.64 0.14 -8.67
C GLY A 230 -26.40 -0.20 -9.94
N TYR A 231 -26.27 -1.45 -10.41
CA TYR A 231 -26.85 -1.92 -11.66
C TYR A 231 -27.69 -3.19 -11.44
N SER A 232 -28.70 -3.39 -12.30
CA SER A 232 -29.60 -4.54 -12.23
C SER A 232 -29.26 -5.67 -13.21
N ASP A 233 -28.29 -5.45 -14.10
CA ASP A 233 -27.86 -6.39 -15.12
C ASP A 233 -26.36 -6.70 -15.04
N PRO A 234 -25.92 -7.91 -15.45
CA PRO A 234 -24.53 -8.34 -15.34
C PRO A 234 -23.55 -7.59 -16.26
N ASN A 235 -24.03 -6.75 -17.17
CA ASN A 235 -23.19 -5.91 -18.02
C ASN A 235 -23.14 -4.46 -17.55
N CYS A 236 -23.81 -4.13 -16.43
CA CYS A 236 -23.89 -2.78 -15.87
C CYS A 236 -24.36 -1.75 -16.90
N THR A 237 -25.43 -2.07 -17.65
CA THR A 237 -26.03 -1.19 -18.66
C THR A 237 -27.30 -0.49 -18.17
N VAL A 238 -27.93 -1.01 -17.12
CA VAL A 238 -29.17 -0.51 -16.53
C VAL A 238 -28.86 -0.02 -15.11
N ALA A 239 -28.48 1.26 -15.01
CA ALA A 239 -28.25 1.91 -13.74
C ALA A 239 -29.55 1.99 -12.92
N MET A 240 -29.44 1.69 -11.63
CA MET A 240 -30.49 1.91 -10.65
C MET A 240 -30.16 3.19 -9.87
N PRO A 241 -30.94 4.28 -10.06
CA PRO A 241 -30.68 5.54 -9.38
C PRO A 241 -30.69 5.36 -7.86
N VAL A 242 -29.74 6.00 -7.18
CA VAL A 242 -29.70 6.02 -5.72
C VAL A 242 -30.81 6.94 -5.20
N PRO A 243 -31.79 6.43 -4.43
CA PRO A 243 -32.80 7.27 -3.79
C PRO A 243 -32.14 8.20 -2.76
N PRO A 244 -32.79 9.30 -2.33
CA PRO A 244 -32.24 10.19 -1.29
C PRO A 244 -31.92 9.49 0.04
N THR A 245 -32.56 8.35 0.29
CA THR A 245 -32.34 7.48 1.45
C THR A 245 -31.09 6.60 1.33
N GLY A 246 -30.37 6.66 0.20
CA GLY A 246 -29.17 5.88 -0.08
C GLY A 246 -29.41 4.39 -0.35
N ASN A 247 -30.65 3.91 -0.17
CA ASN A 247 -30.96 2.49 -0.24
C ASN A 247 -30.94 1.96 -1.68
N THR A 248 -30.34 0.79 -1.89
CA THR A 248 -30.24 0.17 -3.20
C THR A 248 -30.57 -1.31 -3.14
N THR A 249 -31.24 -1.82 -4.19
CA THR A 249 -31.44 -3.25 -4.44
C THR A 249 -30.59 -3.74 -5.62
N ALA A 250 -29.61 -2.93 -6.03
CA ALA A 250 -28.70 -3.29 -7.09
C ALA A 250 -27.85 -4.49 -6.70
N THR A 251 -27.71 -5.40 -7.64
CA THR A 251 -26.94 -6.63 -7.47
C THR A 251 -25.60 -6.58 -8.17
N TYR A 252 -25.33 -5.52 -8.95
CA TYR A 252 -24.07 -5.34 -9.67
C TYR A 252 -23.48 -3.96 -9.44
N ILE A 253 -22.15 -3.89 -9.43
CA ILE A 253 -21.37 -2.66 -9.37
C ILE A 253 -20.49 -2.58 -10.60
N GLN A 254 -20.48 -1.40 -11.22
CA GLN A 254 -19.53 -1.10 -12.29
C GLN A 254 -18.28 -0.48 -11.68
N SER A 255 -17.13 -0.95 -12.15
CA SER A 255 -15.85 -0.34 -11.85
C SER A 255 -14.97 -0.28 -13.09
N GLN A 256 -13.74 0.20 -12.94
CA GLN A 256 -12.78 0.32 -14.02
C GLN A 256 -11.46 -0.29 -13.60
N VAL A 257 -10.80 -0.93 -14.56
CA VAL A 257 -9.40 -1.34 -14.46
C VAL A 257 -8.63 -0.63 -15.56
N ALA A 258 -7.37 -0.31 -15.29
CA ALA A 258 -6.46 0.24 -16.29
C ALA A 258 -5.13 -0.48 -16.25
N GLY A 259 -4.51 -0.62 -17.42
CA GLY A 259 -3.13 -1.05 -17.58
C GLY A 259 -2.44 -0.08 -18.53
N PHE A 260 -1.27 0.41 -18.17
CA PHE A 260 -0.50 1.31 -19.02
C PHE A 260 1.00 1.08 -18.85
N ARG A 261 1.75 1.44 -19.89
CA ARG A 261 3.20 1.39 -19.94
C ARG A 261 3.71 2.80 -20.16
N ILE A 262 4.71 3.19 -19.39
CA ILE A 262 5.49 4.41 -19.60
C ILE A 262 6.92 3.93 -19.70
N GLY A 263 7.60 4.16 -20.83
CA GLY A 263 8.95 3.66 -21.04
C GLY A 263 9.06 2.16 -20.79
N ASP A 264 9.89 1.74 -19.84
CA ASP A 264 10.05 0.35 -19.41
C ASP A 264 9.21 -0.03 -18.18
N GLY A 265 8.48 0.91 -17.57
CA GLY A 265 7.61 0.66 -16.42
C GLY A 265 6.20 0.23 -16.83
N GLU A 266 5.63 -0.73 -16.11
CA GLU A 266 4.26 -1.21 -16.26
C GLU A 266 3.42 -0.76 -15.06
N PHE A 267 2.22 -0.26 -15.31
CA PHE A 267 1.33 0.26 -14.29
C PHE A 267 -0.04 -0.41 -14.41
N VAL A 268 -0.63 -0.76 -13.28
CA VAL A 268 -2.01 -1.26 -13.22
C VAL A 268 -2.79 -0.47 -12.17
N SER A 269 -4.03 -0.12 -12.50
CA SER A 269 -4.97 0.46 -11.55
C SER A 269 -6.17 -0.47 -11.41
N ILE A 270 -6.44 -0.88 -10.18
CA ILE A 270 -7.45 -1.87 -9.81
C ILE A 270 -8.36 -1.21 -8.77
N PRO A 271 -9.67 -1.44 -8.84
CA PRO A 271 -10.57 -0.80 -7.89
C PRO A 271 -10.54 -1.49 -6.52
N GLY A 272 -10.53 -0.68 -5.48
CA GLY A 272 -10.59 -1.15 -4.09
C GLY A 272 -9.24 -1.61 -3.57
N GLU A 273 -9.27 -2.16 -2.36
CA GLU A 273 -8.08 -2.57 -1.62
C GLU A 273 -7.41 -3.76 -2.33
N VAL A 274 -6.15 -3.55 -2.74
CA VAL A 274 -5.39 -4.54 -3.50
C VAL A 274 -4.56 -5.36 -2.53
N PHE A 275 -5.00 -6.59 -2.29
CA PHE A 275 -4.28 -7.54 -1.45
C PHE A 275 -3.10 -8.16 -2.23
N PRO A 276 -1.85 -8.03 -1.76
CA PRO A 276 -0.64 -8.59 -2.41
C PRO A 276 -0.81 -10.04 -2.88
N PHE A 277 -1.41 -10.89 -2.03
CA PHE A 277 -1.59 -12.32 -2.28
C PHE A 277 -2.55 -12.65 -3.42
N THR A 278 -3.37 -11.70 -3.88
CA THR A 278 -4.31 -11.93 -4.99
C THR A 278 -3.70 -11.62 -6.36
N TYR A 279 -2.62 -10.84 -6.43
CA TYR A 279 -2.10 -10.29 -7.69
C TYR A 279 -0.63 -10.59 -7.95
N LEU A 280 0.22 -10.60 -6.92
CA LEU A 280 1.65 -10.78 -7.10
C LEU A 280 2.05 -12.25 -7.30
N ARG A 281 1.17 -13.21 -6.95
CA ARG A 281 1.55 -14.63 -6.83
C ARG A 281 0.47 -15.67 -7.20
N SER A 282 -0.60 -15.28 -7.92
CA SER A 282 -1.84 -16.08 -8.09
C SER A 282 -2.61 -16.24 -6.76
N PHE A 283 -3.89 -16.67 -6.82
CA PHE A 283 -4.75 -16.85 -5.65
C PHE A 283 -4.10 -17.81 -4.63
N LEU A 284 -3.52 -17.27 -3.56
CA LEU A 284 -3.08 -18.05 -2.41
C LEU A 284 -4.29 -18.35 -1.51
N GLY A 285 -4.42 -19.61 -1.09
CA GLY A 285 -5.34 -20.01 -0.03
C GLY A 285 -4.64 -20.05 1.34
N PRO A 286 -5.39 -20.11 2.45
CA PRO A 286 -4.82 -20.36 3.78
C PRO A 286 -3.90 -21.60 3.84
N GLU A 287 -4.16 -22.61 3.02
CA GLU A 287 -3.36 -23.82 2.88
C GLU A 287 -1.95 -23.60 2.29
N ASP A 288 -1.74 -22.50 1.57
CA ASP A 288 -0.45 -22.16 0.95
C ASP A 288 0.49 -21.41 1.93
N MET A 289 -0.02 -21.08 3.12
CA MET A 289 0.77 -20.45 4.17
C MET A 289 1.73 -21.44 4.84
N PRO A 290 2.90 -20.96 5.33
CA PRO A 290 3.81 -21.80 6.10
C PRO A 290 3.13 -22.46 7.31
N CYS A 291 2.12 -21.80 7.91
CA CYS A 291 1.28 -22.33 8.99
C CYS A 291 -0.22 -22.15 8.66
N PRO A 292 -0.91 -23.20 8.15
CA PRO A 292 -2.29 -23.11 7.64
C PRO A 292 -3.41 -22.92 8.67
N ASP A 293 -3.12 -23.01 9.97
CA ASP A 293 -4.14 -22.96 11.04
C ASP A 293 -3.74 -22.02 12.20
N PRO A 294 -4.29 -20.80 12.25
CA PRO A 294 -4.04 -19.85 13.35
C PRO A 294 -4.79 -20.20 14.65
N ASN A 295 -5.68 -21.21 14.67
CA ASN A 295 -6.50 -21.54 15.86
C ASN A 295 -5.78 -22.42 16.89
N SER A 296 -4.49 -22.70 16.71
CA SER A 296 -3.75 -23.66 17.53
C SER A 296 -2.53 -23.02 18.20
N SER A 297 -2.80 -22.21 19.23
CA SER A 297 -1.87 -21.92 20.35
C SER A 297 -0.38 -21.74 20.01
N GLY A 298 0.02 -20.54 19.58
CA GLY A 298 1.37 -19.95 19.79
C GLY A 298 2.61 -20.60 19.14
N ASP A 299 2.51 -21.85 18.72
CA ASP A 299 3.41 -22.53 17.80
C ASP A 299 2.58 -22.87 16.56
N CYS A 300 3.16 -23.19 15.40
CA CYS A 300 2.39 -23.79 14.31
C CYS A 300 1.75 -25.10 14.82
N GLY A 301 0.54 -25.04 15.35
CA GLY A 301 -0.10 -26.13 16.08
C GLY A 301 -0.64 -27.24 15.18
N GLY A 302 -0.17 -27.30 13.94
CA GLY A 302 -0.29 -28.41 13.01
C GLY A 302 1.09 -28.80 12.46
N ALA A 303 1.20 -30.03 11.93
CA ALA A 303 2.41 -30.41 11.21
C ALA A 303 2.67 -29.41 10.05
N PRO A 304 3.92 -28.96 9.82
CA PRO A 304 4.26 -28.10 8.70
C PRO A 304 3.67 -28.65 7.41
N ASN A 305 3.11 -27.80 6.54
CA ASN A 305 2.56 -28.25 5.27
C ASN A 305 3.65 -29.04 4.50
N PRO A 306 3.50 -30.35 4.26
CA PRO A 306 4.55 -31.18 3.66
C PRO A 306 4.83 -30.83 2.18
N ILE A 307 3.96 -30.05 1.54
CA ILE A 307 4.13 -29.52 0.17
C ILE A 307 4.97 -28.23 0.20
N VAL A 308 4.90 -27.48 1.30
CA VAL A 308 5.71 -26.29 1.55
C VAL A 308 6.93 -26.70 2.34
N THR A 309 7.98 -27.17 1.66
CA THR A 309 9.30 -27.29 2.30
C THR A 309 9.72 -25.92 2.81
N CYS A 310 9.50 -25.68 4.10
CA CYS A 310 10.00 -24.52 4.83
C CYS A 310 11.50 -24.45 4.56
N ALA A 311 11.95 -23.35 3.96
CA ALA A 311 13.36 -23.15 3.70
C ALA A 311 14.11 -23.24 5.04
N THR A 312 14.94 -24.26 5.20
CA THR A 312 16.00 -24.32 6.22
C THR A 312 15.57 -24.09 7.68
N GLY A 313 14.51 -24.78 8.14
CA GLY A 313 14.22 -24.87 9.58
C GLY A 313 13.53 -23.67 10.21
N ASN A 314 13.08 -22.70 9.41
CA ASN A 314 12.15 -21.67 9.85
C ASN A 314 10.73 -22.01 9.34
N PRO A 315 9.79 -22.40 10.21
CA PRO A 315 8.42 -22.77 9.80
C PRO A 315 7.61 -21.58 9.23
N TYR A 316 8.19 -20.38 9.20
CA TYR A 316 7.54 -19.13 8.80
C TYR A 316 8.15 -18.51 7.52
N ALA A 317 9.18 -19.13 6.95
CA ALA A 317 9.77 -18.66 5.70
C ALA A 317 8.88 -19.01 4.52
N LEU A 318 8.56 -18.01 3.68
CA LEU A 318 7.86 -18.25 2.41
C LEU A 318 8.72 -19.17 1.53
N PRO A 319 8.14 -20.21 0.90
CA PRO A 319 8.92 -21.12 0.07
C PRO A 319 9.64 -20.37 -1.07
N PRO A 320 10.89 -20.76 -1.42
CA PRO A 320 11.72 -20.04 -2.38
C PRO A 320 11.14 -19.91 -3.79
N TRP A 321 10.11 -20.69 -4.15
CA TRP A 321 9.42 -20.63 -5.44
C TRP A 321 8.26 -19.62 -5.46
N LEU A 322 7.83 -19.09 -4.31
CA LEU A 322 6.87 -17.99 -4.25
C LEU A 322 7.57 -16.63 -4.44
N MET A 323 8.85 -16.51 -4.07
CA MET A 323 9.67 -15.30 -4.26
C MET A 323 9.84 -14.83 -5.73
N PRO A 324 10.07 -15.70 -6.73
CA PRO A 324 10.45 -15.30 -8.10
C PRO A 324 9.37 -14.54 -8.89
N HIS A 325 8.09 -14.64 -8.52
CA HIS A 325 7.00 -13.96 -9.23
C HIS A 325 6.79 -12.50 -8.81
N MET A 326 7.46 -12.05 -7.73
CA MET A 326 7.48 -10.65 -7.28
C MET A 326 8.46 -9.75 -8.04
N HIS A 327 9.29 -10.31 -8.92
CA HIS A 327 10.49 -9.62 -9.41
C HIS A 327 10.45 -9.25 -10.89
N THR A 328 9.29 -8.86 -11.44
CA THR A 328 9.36 -8.10 -12.71
C THR A 328 9.64 -6.65 -12.32
N PRO A 329 10.85 -6.13 -12.59
CA PRO A 329 11.19 -4.77 -12.17
C PRO A 329 10.22 -3.78 -12.78
N TYR A 330 9.95 -2.71 -12.02
CA TYR A 330 9.21 -1.52 -12.49
C TYR A 330 7.73 -1.78 -12.77
N ARG A 331 7.10 -2.68 -11.98
CA ARG A 331 5.65 -2.83 -11.92
C ARG A 331 5.07 -2.00 -10.79
N PHE A 332 4.15 -1.12 -11.12
CA PHE A 332 3.47 -0.24 -10.19
C PHE A 332 2.00 -0.65 -10.10
N ILE A 333 1.46 -0.74 -8.91
CA ILE A 333 0.08 -1.11 -8.64
C ILE A 333 -0.61 0.06 -7.92
N ASP A 334 -1.81 0.39 -8.38
CA ASP A 334 -2.66 1.39 -7.76
C ASP A 334 -3.95 0.71 -7.28
N GLY A 335 -4.16 0.74 -5.96
CA GLY A 335 -5.30 0.17 -5.26
C GLY A 335 -5.47 0.79 -3.86
N LEU A 336 -6.71 0.82 -3.36
CA LEU A 336 -7.09 1.44 -2.07
C LEU A 336 -8.24 0.70 -1.40
#